data_AF-A0A9D7YIB0-F1
#
_entry.id   AF-A0A9D7YIB0-F1
#
_cell.length_a   1.000
_cell.length_b   1.000
_cell.length_c   1.000
_cell.angle_alpha   90.00
_cell.angle_beta   90.00
_cell.angle_gamma   90.00
#
_symmetry.space_group_name_H-M   'P 1'
#
loop_
_entity.id
_entity.type
_entity.pdbx_description
1 polymer ?
#
loop_
_entity_poly.entity_id
_entity_poly.type
_entity_poly.pdbx_seq_one_letter_code
_entity_poly.pdbx_strand_id
1 'polypeptide(L)'
;VYTDQQERSEGARFWIPSTHEWKKAGHWDPNRYGEGAPGDQGGWWEYPITSDAAPVSGEPGLGGQTNAGAFPPGQTPPFNVGSYPHVQSPWGLLDVSGGAHEWMEEFVDPDRPNSRFSSVTSIYFPSTPALHDILALFGSLGPVQTAGVRLASVIPSPSPIAVLAVGLMCVGRRRGR
;
A
#
# COMPACT_ATOMS: atom_id res chain seq x y z
N VAL A 1 14.97 -19.40 19.30
CA VAL A 1 13.49 -19.29 19.33
C VAL A 1 13.18 -17.83 19.08
N TYR A 2 12.37 -17.54 18.06
CA TYR A 2 11.89 -16.18 17.78
C TYR A 2 10.71 -15.89 18.71
N THR A 3 10.67 -14.69 19.31
CA THR A 3 9.70 -14.30 20.35
C THR A 3 8.97 -13.01 19.99
N ASP A 4 9.02 -12.61 18.72
CA ASP A 4 8.29 -11.45 18.22
C ASP A 4 6.78 -11.72 18.21
N GLN A 5 6.01 -10.66 18.47
CA GLN A 5 4.56 -10.73 18.51
C GLN A 5 3.98 -11.00 17.13
N GLN A 6 2.95 -11.85 17.04
CA GLN A 6 2.31 -12.19 15.77
C GLN A 6 1.48 -11.03 15.21
N GLU A 7 0.81 -10.28 16.09
CA GLU A 7 -0.02 -9.14 15.73
C GLU A 7 0.37 -7.94 16.59
N ARG A 8 -0.05 -6.76 16.13
CA ARG A 8 0.06 -5.48 16.82
C ARG A 8 -0.56 -5.57 18.22
N SER A 9 0.04 -4.86 19.16
CA SER A 9 -0.50 -4.76 20.51
C SER A 9 -1.82 -3.99 20.51
N GLU A 10 -2.70 -4.30 21.47
CA GLU A 10 -3.91 -3.52 21.70
C GLU A 10 -3.55 -2.05 21.97
N GLY A 11 -4.25 -1.13 21.31
CA GLY A 11 -3.99 0.31 21.42
C GLY A 11 -2.74 0.80 20.67
N ALA A 12 -2.10 -0.02 19.84
CA ALA A 12 -0.99 0.42 18.99
C ALA A 12 -1.41 1.62 18.13
N ARG A 13 -0.61 2.70 18.19
CA ARG A 13 -0.83 3.91 17.39
C ARG A 13 -0.33 3.76 15.96
N PHE A 14 0.73 2.96 15.79
CA PHE A 14 1.33 2.63 14.51
C PHE A 14 1.66 1.15 14.50
N TRP A 15 1.55 0.52 13.34
CA TRP A 15 1.84 -0.89 13.15
C TRP A 15 2.28 -1.17 11.71
N ILE A 16 2.89 -2.33 11.50
CA ILE A 16 3.14 -2.86 10.15
C ILE A 16 1.81 -3.40 9.60
N PRO A 17 1.37 -3.00 8.39
CA PRO A 17 0.11 -3.46 7.84
C PRO A 17 -0.01 -4.98 7.78
N SER A 18 -1.23 -5.46 7.98
CA SER A 18 -1.58 -6.83 7.62
C SER A 18 -1.59 -7.00 6.10
N THR A 19 -1.52 -8.24 5.63
CA THR A 19 -1.70 -8.61 4.21
C THR A 19 -3.00 -8.04 3.65
N HIS A 20 -4.07 -8.03 4.44
CA HIS A 20 -5.38 -7.49 4.07
C HIS A 20 -5.36 -5.96 3.96
N GLU A 21 -4.75 -5.27 4.92
CA GLU A 21 -4.61 -3.81 4.89
C GLU A 21 -3.74 -3.37 3.71
N TRP A 22 -2.61 -4.03 3.50
CA TRP A 22 -1.69 -3.77 2.39
C TRP A 22 -2.39 -3.96 1.05
N LYS A 23 -3.09 -5.08 0.86
CA LYS A 23 -3.88 -5.35 -0.35
C LYS A 23 -4.95 -4.30 -0.59
N LYS A 24 -5.73 -3.97 0.44
CA LYS A 24 -6.82 -3.00 0.31
C LYS A 24 -6.27 -1.62 -0.03
N ALA A 25 -5.18 -1.19 0.61
CA ALA A 25 -4.55 0.09 0.34
C ALA A 25 -3.95 0.17 -1.08
N GLY A 26 -3.39 -0.93 -1.59
CA GLY A 26 -2.79 -0.97 -2.94
C GLY A 26 -3.79 -1.16 -4.08
N HIS A 27 -4.78 -2.03 -3.91
CA HIS A 27 -5.55 -2.59 -5.03
C HIS A 27 -7.04 -2.31 -4.99
N TRP A 28 -7.63 -2.09 -3.81
CA TRP A 28 -9.08 -1.88 -3.72
C TRP A 28 -9.44 -0.44 -4.07
N ASP A 29 -10.33 -0.29 -5.04
CA ASP A 29 -10.84 0.98 -5.51
C ASP A 29 -12.35 1.05 -5.31
N PRO A 30 -12.86 1.91 -4.40
CA PRO A 30 -14.30 2.07 -4.22
C PRO A 30 -14.99 2.70 -5.45
N ASN A 31 -14.23 3.34 -6.33
CA ASN A 31 -14.74 4.07 -7.50
C ASN A 31 -14.37 3.38 -8.83
N ARG A 32 -13.91 2.12 -8.81
CA ARG A 32 -13.41 1.41 -9.99
C ARG A 32 -14.35 1.49 -11.20
N TYR A 33 -15.66 1.34 -10.98
CA TYR A 33 -16.67 1.33 -12.02
C TYR A 33 -17.36 2.69 -12.25
N GLY A 34 -16.81 3.76 -11.67
CA GLY A 34 -17.31 5.12 -11.82
C GLY A 34 -18.47 5.49 -10.89
N GLU A 35 -18.76 6.79 -10.87
CA GLU A 35 -19.85 7.37 -10.08
C GLU A 35 -21.22 6.91 -10.63
N GLY A 36 -22.11 6.43 -9.74
CA GLY A 36 -23.45 5.97 -10.11
C GLY A 36 -23.57 4.49 -10.45
N ALA A 37 -22.49 3.71 -10.33
CA ALA A 37 -22.61 2.25 -10.24
C ALA A 37 -23.49 1.87 -9.03
N PRO A 38 -24.31 0.80 -9.11
CA PRO A 38 -25.14 0.37 -7.99
C PRO A 38 -24.29 0.20 -6.73
N GLY A 39 -24.79 0.71 -5.60
CA GLY A 39 -24.04 0.89 -4.35
C GLY A 39 -23.17 -0.31 -3.97
N ASP A 40 -21.96 0.00 -3.51
CA ASP A 40 -20.93 -0.91 -2.97
C ASP A 40 -20.15 -1.78 -3.97
N GLN A 41 -20.31 -1.59 -5.28
CA GLN A 41 -19.49 -2.31 -6.27
C GLN A 41 -18.10 -1.67 -6.44
N GLY A 42 -17.34 -1.47 -5.36
CA GLY A 42 -15.90 -1.26 -5.55
C GLY A 42 -15.27 -2.49 -6.23
N GLY A 43 -14.03 -2.36 -6.69
CA GLY A 43 -13.32 -3.48 -7.31
C GLY A 43 -11.84 -3.48 -7.02
N TRP A 44 -11.18 -4.56 -7.45
CA TRP A 44 -9.77 -4.82 -7.19
C TRP A 44 -8.95 -4.72 -8.46
N TRP A 45 -7.95 -3.85 -8.48
CA TRP A 45 -6.96 -3.77 -9.55
C TRP A 45 -5.95 -4.91 -9.42
N GLU A 46 -5.58 -5.51 -10.55
CA GLU A 46 -4.54 -6.55 -10.56
C GLU A 46 -3.20 -5.99 -10.05
N TYR A 47 -2.84 -4.77 -10.48
CA TYR A 47 -1.62 -4.08 -10.06
C TYR A 47 -1.95 -2.88 -9.16
N PRO A 48 -1.08 -2.54 -8.19
CA PRO A 48 -1.36 -1.51 -7.20
C PRO A 48 -1.12 -0.08 -7.72
N ILE A 49 -1.26 0.08 -9.03
CA ILE A 49 -1.09 1.33 -9.79
C ILE A 49 -2.41 1.76 -10.44
N THR A 50 -3.54 1.32 -9.88
CA THR A 50 -4.89 1.59 -10.40
C THR A 50 -5.06 1.08 -11.85
N SER A 51 -4.58 -0.14 -12.14
CA SER A 51 -4.57 -0.72 -13.48
C SER A 51 -4.56 -2.24 -13.44
N ASP A 52 -5.19 -2.87 -14.45
CA ASP A 52 -5.05 -4.30 -14.73
C ASP A 52 -3.90 -4.59 -15.72
N ALA A 53 -3.39 -3.57 -16.38
CA ALA A 53 -2.17 -3.68 -17.17
C ALA A 53 -0.94 -3.60 -16.26
N ALA A 54 0.00 -4.52 -16.47
CA ALA A 54 1.26 -4.55 -15.73
C ALA A 54 2.01 -3.22 -15.85
N PRO A 55 2.61 -2.70 -14.76
CA PRO A 55 3.37 -1.47 -14.80
C PRO A 55 4.63 -1.65 -15.64
N VAL A 56 5.00 -0.61 -16.37
CA VAL A 56 6.26 -0.55 -17.11
C VAL A 56 7.40 -0.41 -16.11
N SER A 57 8.32 -1.38 -16.05
CA SER A 57 9.52 -1.26 -15.23
C SER A 57 10.54 -0.32 -15.89
N GLY A 58 11.13 0.58 -15.12
CA GLY A 58 12.21 1.45 -15.59
C GLY A 58 12.29 2.81 -14.91
N GLU A 59 13.20 3.65 -15.41
CA GLU A 59 13.40 5.02 -14.96
C GLU A 59 12.10 5.87 -15.11
N PRO A 60 11.69 6.65 -14.09
CA PRO A 60 10.48 7.48 -14.18
C PRO A 60 10.52 8.45 -15.38
N GLY A 61 11.69 9.05 -15.65
CA GLY A 61 11.89 9.99 -16.76
C GLY A 61 11.82 9.36 -18.16
N LEU A 62 11.79 8.03 -18.25
CA LEU A 62 11.73 7.27 -19.51
C LEU A 62 10.42 6.49 -19.67
N GLY A 63 9.38 6.85 -18.91
CA GLY A 63 8.07 6.19 -18.96
C GLY A 63 7.94 4.97 -18.04
N GLY A 64 8.90 4.75 -17.15
CA GLY A 64 8.76 3.77 -16.08
C GLY A 64 7.65 4.16 -15.11
N GLN A 65 6.89 3.16 -14.67
CA GLN A 65 5.82 3.27 -13.69
C GLN A 65 6.16 2.55 -12.37
N THR A 66 7.18 1.70 -12.39
CA THR A 66 7.75 1.05 -11.21
C THR A 66 9.25 0.92 -11.39
N ASN A 67 9.98 0.90 -10.28
CA ASN A 67 11.40 0.56 -10.27
C ASN A 67 11.65 -0.93 -9.98
N ALA A 68 10.58 -1.75 -9.93
CA ALA A 68 10.64 -3.21 -9.82
C ALA A 68 11.64 -3.82 -10.82
N GLY A 69 12.74 -4.38 -10.30
CA GLY A 69 13.82 -4.95 -11.13
C GLY A 69 14.53 -3.98 -12.07
N ALA A 70 14.26 -2.68 -11.97
CA ALA A 70 15.00 -1.64 -12.66
C ALA A 70 16.13 -1.18 -11.74
N PHE A 71 17.27 -1.86 -11.77
CA PHE A 71 18.47 -1.44 -11.04
C PHE A 71 19.44 -0.75 -12.00
N PRO A 72 19.55 0.60 -12.01
CA PRO A 72 20.47 1.28 -12.89
C PRO A 72 21.92 0.93 -12.50
N PRO A 73 22.78 0.54 -13.46
CA PRO A 73 24.19 0.27 -13.17
C PRO A 73 24.86 1.50 -12.52
N GLY A 74 25.41 1.32 -11.31
CA GLY A 74 26.17 2.36 -10.61
C GLY A 74 25.35 3.35 -9.77
N GLN A 75 24.04 3.17 -9.59
CA GLN A 75 23.26 3.95 -8.62
C GLN A 75 23.04 3.18 -7.31
N THR A 76 23.34 3.83 -6.20
CA THR A 76 22.95 3.40 -4.85
C THR A 76 22.67 4.67 -4.02
N PRO A 77 21.46 4.86 -3.47
CA PRO A 77 20.27 4.02 -3.56
C PRO A 77 19.58 4.15 -4.94
N PRO A 78 18.93 3.09 -5.44
CA PRO A 78 18.55 3.01 -6.84
C PRO A 78 17.43 3.99 -7.26
N PHE A 79 16.53 4.40 -6.36
CA PHE A 79 15.62 5.54 -6.57
C PHE A 79 15.20 6.15 -5.22
N ASN A 80 14.89 7.45 -5.19
CA ASN A 80 14.29 8.10 -4.02
C ASN A 80 12.82 7.68 -3.85
N VAL A 81 12.31 7.68 -2.62
CA VAL A 81 10.87 7.51 -2.37
C VAL A 81 10.07 8.60 -3.09
N GLY A 82 8.92 8.23 -3.67
CA GLY A 82 8.07 9.13 -4.44
C GLY A 82 8.62 9.52 -5.81
N SER A 83 9.56 8.75 -6.38
CA SER A 83 10.09 9.01 -7.73
C SER A 83 9.03 8.84 -8.84
N TYR A 84 7.92 8.17 -8.55
CA TYR A 84 6.78 7.95 -9.46
C TYR A 84 5.52 8.67 -8.95
N PRO A 85 5.50 10.01 -8.83
CA PRO A 85 4.42 10.75 -8.14
C PRO A 85 3.05 10.63 -8.83
N HIS A 86 3.04 10.26 -10.10
CA HIS A 86 1.83 10.07 -10.92
C HIS A 86 1.32 8.62 -10.92
N VAL A 87 2.03 7.71 -10.27
CA VAL A 87 1.67 6.30 -10.16
C VAL A 87 1.19 6.05 -8.75
N GLN A 88 -0.12 5.93 -8.58
CA GLN A 88 -0.75 5.85 -7.27
C GLN A 88 -1.72 4.67 -7.21
N SER A 89 -1.84 4.11 -6.02
CA SER A 89 -2.99 3.29 -5.67
C SER A 89 -4.29 4.12 -5.67
N PRO A 90 -5.47 3.48 -5.60
CA PRO A 90 -6.76 4.18 -5.52
C PRO A 90 -6.89 5.13 -4.31
N TRP A 91 -6.06 4.93 -3.29
CA TRP A 91 -6.03 5.75 -2.06
C TRP A 91 -4.89 6.77 -2.04
N GLY A 92 -4.16 6.94 -3.15
CA GLY A 92 -3.08 7.91 -3.27
C GLY A 92 -1.73 7.44 -2.71
N LEU A 93 -1.58 6.18 -2.31
CA LEU A 93 -0.28 5.65 -1.90
C LEU A 93 0.68 5.57 -3.08
N LEU A 94 1.92 5.99 -2.82
CA LEU A 94 3.07 5.87 -3.72
C LEU A 94 3.89 4.61 -3.43
N ASP A 95 4.70 4.24 -4.42
CA ASP A 95 5.74 3.22 -4.32
C ASP A 95 5.23 1.83 -3.89
N VAL A 96 3.95 1.50 -4.17
CA VAL A 96 3.37 0.19 -3.78
C VAL A 96 3.89 -0.96 -4.64
N SER A 97 4.33 -0.66 -5.87
CA SER A 97 5.00 -1.62 -6.76
C SER A 97 6.50 -1.31 -6.83
N GLY A 98 7.34 -2.28 -6.46
CA GLY A 98 8.80 -2.12 -6.47
C GLY A 98 9.38 -1.61 -5.14
N GLY A 99 10.56 -0.99 -5.22
CA GLY A 99 11.31 -0.52 -4.06
C GLY A 99 12.01 -1.65 -3.29
N ALA A 100 11.84 -1.68 -1.98
CA ALA A 100 12.27 -2.81 -1.16
C ALA A 100 11.08 -3.75 -0.95
N HIS A 101 11.32 -5.04 -0.72
CA HIS A 101 10.26 -5.90 -0.20
C HIS A 101 9.75 -5.31 1.11
N GLU A 102 8.45 -5.36 1.33
CA GLU A 102 7.85 -4.77 2.53
C GLU A 102 7.38 -5.86 3.45
N TRP A 103 7.81 -5.81 4.72
CA TRP A 103 7.30 -6.70 5.75
C TRP A 103 5.81 -6.50 5.97
N MET A 104 5.11 -7.59 6.22
CA MET A 104 3.71 -7.61 6.67
C MET A 104 3.62 -8.20 8.08
N GLU A 105 2.51 -7.93 8.74
CA GLU A 105 2.25 -8.34 10.12
C GLU A 105 2.18 -9.86 10.30
N GLU A 106 1.64 -10.61 9.34
CA GLU A 106 1.35 -12.02 9.57
C GLU A 106 2.57 -12.92 9.32
N PHE A 107 2.75 -13.92 10.19
CA PHE A 107 3.62 -15.06 9.89
C PHE A 107 3.02 -15.89 8.76
N VAL A 108 3.88 -16.49 7.93
CA VAL A 108 3.42 -17.44 6.90
C VAL A 108 2.87 -18.72 7.53
N ASP A 109 3.55 -19.19 8.59
CA ASP A 109 3.12 -20.31 9.43
C ASP A 109 3.01 -19.81 10.88
N PRO A 110 1.79 -19.60 11.41
CA PRO A 110 1.57 -19.19 12.80
C PRO A 110 2.22 -20.10 13.84
N ASP A 111 2.30 -21.40 13.56
CA ASP A 111 2.87 -22.39 14.49
C ASP A 111 4.41 -22.42 14.42
N ARG A 112 4.99 -21.82 13.38
CA ARG A 112 6.42 -21.73 13.13
C ARG A 112 6.80 -20.31 12.69
N PRO A 113 7.00 -19.38 13.64
CA PRO A 113 7.28 -17.97 13.34
C PRO A 113 8.72 -17.75 12.84
N ASN A 114 9.11 -18.41 11.75
CA ASN A 114 10.41 -18.32 11.12
C ASN A 114 10.40 -17.46 9.83
N SER A 115 9.22 -17.06 9.36
CA SER A 115 9.07 -16.12 8.25
C SER A 115 7.72 -15.39 8.30
N ARG A 116 7.69 -14.15 7.81
CA ARG A 116 6.46 -13.36 7.64
C ARG A 116 6.17 -13.16 6.17
N PHE A 117 4.92 -12.80 5.86
CA PHE A 117 4.57 -12.36 4.53
C PHE A 117 5.32 -11.08 4.17
N SER A 118 5.52 -10.90 2.87
CA SER A 118 6.08 -9.67 2.33
C SER A 118 5.44 -9.31 1.00
N SER A 119 5.66 -8.08 0.54
CA SER A 119 5.48 -7.76 -0.87
C SER A 119 6.42 -8.61 -1.74
N VAL A 120 6.07 -8.76 -3.01
CA VAL A 120 6.69 -9.76 -3.90
C VAL A 120 7.92 -9.21 -4.59
N THR A 121 7.97 -7.90 -4.81
CA THR A 121 8.99 -7.34 -5.68
C THR A 121 9.81 -6.26 -5.02
N SER A 122 11.09 -6.32 -5.37
CA SER A 122 12.09 -5.33 -5.04
C SER A 122 12.91 -4.99 -6.28
N ILE A 123 13.51 -3.82 -6.24
CA ILE A 123 14.52 -3.35 -7.18
C ILE A 123 15.69 -4.33 -7.39
N TYR A 124 15.95 -5.22 -6.43
CA TYR A 124 17.08 -6.15 -6.46
C TYR A 124 16.79 -7.49 -7.16
N PHE A 125 15.55 -7.75 -7.60
CA PHE A 125 15.16 -9.00 -8.27
C PHE A 125 14.82 -8.77 -9.75
N PRO A 126 14.88 -9.81 -10.61
CA PRO A 126 14.53 -9.69 -12.02
C PRO A 126 13.09 -9.18 -12.22
N SER A 127 12.92 -8.17 -13.10
CA SER A 127 11.61 -7.62 -13.44
C SER A 127 10.80 -8.61 -14.27
N THR A 128 9.67 -9.09 -13.74
CA THR A 128 8.64 -9.77 -14.54
C THR A 128 7.27 -9.26 -14.14
N PRO A 129 6.27 -9.18 -15.04
CA PRO A 129 4.94 -8.68 -14.70
C PRO A 129 4.31 -9.38 -13.48
N ALA A 130 4.47 -10.70 -13.35
CA ALA A 130 3.96 -11.46 -12.21
C ALA A 130 4.59 -11.03 -10.87
N LEU A 131 5.76 -10.41 -10.92
CA LEU A 131 6.50 -9.88 -9.79
C LEU A 131 6.48 -8.35 -9.83
N HIS A 132 5.37 -7.69 -10.16
CA HIS A 132 5.21 -6.23 -9.96
C HIS A 132 4.14 -5.97 -8.88
N ASP A 133 4.17 -6.79 -7.83
CA ASP A 133 3.25 -6.77 -6.70
C ASP A 133 1.78 -6.99 -7.10
N ILE A 134 1.53 -8.07 -7.84
CA ILE A 134 0.17 -8.45 -8.27
C ILE A 134 -0.71 -8.81 -7.07
N LEU A 135 -2.01 -8.53 -7.18
CA LEU A 135 -3.00 -8.76 -6.12
C LEU A 135 -2.96 -10.18 -5.54
N ALA A 136 -2.73 -11.19 -6.37
CA ALA A 136 -2.84 -12.59 -5.94
C ALA A 136 -1.59 -13.10 -5.21
N LEU A 137 -0.48 -12.36 -5.22
CA LEU A 137 0.83 -12.90 -4.86
C LEU A 137 1.41 -12.18 -3.65
N PHE A 138 2.03 -12.95 -2.77
CA PHE A 138 2.84 -12.46 -1.66
C PHE A 138 4.16 -13.21 -1.62
N GLY A 139 5.20 -12.50 -1.19
CA GLY A 139 6.48 -13.08 -0.85
C GLY A 139 6.52 -13.56 0.59
N SER A 140 7.67 -14.09 0.98
CA SER A 140 7.98 -14.35 2.37
C SER A 140 9.44 -14.03 2.64
N LEU A 141 9.70 -13.43 3.80
CA LEU A 141 11.04 -13.11 4.25
C LEU A 141 11.30 -13.77 5.60
N GLY A 142 12.54 -14.22 5.80
CA GLY A 142 13.04 -14.69 7.08
C GLY A 142 13.53 -13.53 7.97
N PRO A 143 13.65 -13.71 9.29
CA PRO A 143 13.78 -12.64 10.29
C PRO A 143 15.06 -11.80 10.21
N VAL A 144 16.05 -12.23 9.41
CA VAL A 144 17.33 -11.54 9.22
C VAL A 144 17.45 -10.85 7.87
N GLN A 145 16.39 -10.84 7.07
CA GLN A 145 16.40 -10.23 5.75
C GLN A 145 16.10 -8.73 5.82
N THR A 146 16.80 -7.95 4.99
CA THR A 146 16.53 -6.52 4.83
C THR A 146 15.25 -6.33 4.02
N ALA A 147 14.33 -5.54 4.57
CA ALA A 147 13.10 -5.16 3.89
C ALA A 147 12.70 -3.75 4.31
N GLY A 148 11.90 -3.10 3.47
CA GLY A 148 11.15 -1.91 3.81
C GLY A 148 10.00 -2.22 4.76
N VAL A 149 9.41 -1.16 5.29
CA VAL A 149 8.19 -1.22 6.10
C VAL A 149 7.26 -0.11 5.67
N ARG A 150 5.96 -0.40 5.68
CA ARG A 150 4.92 0.62 5.74
C ARG A 150 4.42 0.73 7.17
N LEU A 151 4.00 1.92 7.54
CA LEU A 151 3.32 2.16 8.81
C LEU A 151 1.86 2.47 8.53
N ALA A 152 0.98 1.70 9.13
CA ALA A 152 -0.45 2.00 9.20
C ALA A 152 -0.78 2.61 10.57
N SER A 153 -1.85 3.40 10.60
CA SER A 153 -2.37 4.09 11.77
C SER A 153 -3.88 4.23 11.61
N VAL A 154 -4.61 4.25 12.73
CA VAL A 154 -5.99 4.74 12.71
C VAL A 154 -5.93 6.23 12.43
N ILE A 155 -6.67 6.70 11.44
CA ILE A 155 -6.92 8.13 11.26
C ILE A 155 -8.08 8.48 12.20
N PRO A 156 -7.87 9.33 13.23
CA PRO A 156 -8.96 9.74 14.09
C PRO A 156 -10.04 10.41 13.24
N SER A 157 -11.28 9.90 13.28
CA SER A 157 -12.37 10.60 12.62
C SER A 157 -12.57 11.96 13.30
N PRO A 158 -12.86 13.04 12.54
CA PRO A 158 -13.29 14.29 13.15
C PRO A 158 -14.46 13.99 14.08
N SER A 159 -14.40 14.46 15.33
CA SER A 159 -15.47 14.22 16.30
C SER A 159 -16.83 14.57 15.68
N PRO A 160 -17.88 13.73 15.83
CA PRO A 160 -19.22 14.03 15.34
C PRO A 160 -19.72 15.41 15.77
N ILE A 161 -19.26 15.89 16.93
CA ILE A 161 -19.54 17.22 17.48
C ILE A 161 -18.96 18.33 16.60
N ALA A 162 -17.75 18.15 16.07
CA ALA A 162 -17.13 19.12 15.17
C ALA A 162 -17.90 19.24 13.85
N VAL A 163 -18.36 18.10 13.30
CA VAL A 163 -19.19 18.07 12.09
C VAL A 163 -20.56 18.72 12.33
N LEU A 164 -21.21 18.41 13.46
CA LEU A 164 -22.47 19.04 13.87
C LEU A 164 -22.33 20.56 14.09
N ALA A 165 -21.26 21.01 14.74
CA ALA A 165 -21.02 22.43 14.97
C ALA A 165 -20.84 23.20 13.65
N VAL A 166 -20.11 22.65 12.69
CA VAL A 166 -19.97 23.24 11.34
C VAL A 166 -21.32 23.26 10.62
N GLY A 167 -22.08 22.17 10.67
CA GLY A 167 -23.43 22.10 10.10
C GLY A 167 -24.38 23.16 10.68
N LEU A 168 -24.39 23.33 12.00
CA LEU A 168 -25.22 24.32 12.69
C LEU A 168 -24.79 25.76 12.38
N MET A 169 -23.48 26.04 12.25
CA MET A 169 -22.98 27.35 11.82
C MET A 169 -23.41 27.68 10.38
N CYS A 170 -23.39 26.70 9.47
CA CYS A 170 -23.84 26.88 8.08
C CYS A 170 -25.37 27.09 7.99
N VAL A 171 -26.16 26.41 8.82
CA VAL A 171 -27.62 26.58 8.87
C VAL A 171 -28.02 27.89 9.56
N GLY A 172 -27.35 28.26 10.65
CA GLY A 172 -27.58 29.53 11.36
C GLY A 172 -27.29 30.74 10.49
N ARG A 173 -26.24 30.69 9.66
CA ARG A 173 -25.92 31.73 8.67
C ARG A 173 -26.94 31.86 7.53
N ARG A 174 -27.66 30.78 7.20
CA ARG A 174 -28.74 30.81 6.19
C ARG A 174 -30.05 31.38 6.72
N ARG A 175 -30.27 31.37 8.04
CA ARG A 175 -31.49 31.90 8.68
C ARG A 175 -31.40 33.36 9.12
N GLY A 176 -30.19 33.94 9.10
CA GLY A 176 -29.93 35.35 9.46
C GLY A 176 -29.77 36.32 8.29
N ARG A 177 -30.10 35.88 7.07
CA ARG A 177 -30.29 36.71 5.86
C ARG A 177 -31.75 36.61 5.44
#